data_AF-A0A9P7BJ65-F1
#
_entry.id   AF-A0A9P7BJ65-F1
#
_cell.length_a   1.000
_cell.length_b   1.000
_cell.length_c   1.000
_cell.angle_alpha   90.00
_cell.angle_beta   90.00
_cell.angle_gamma   90.00
#
_symmetry.space_group_name_H-M   'P 1'
#
loop_
_entity.id
_entity.type
_entity.pdbx_description
1 polymer ?
#
loop_
_entity_poly.entity_id
_entity_poly.type
_entity_poly.pdbx_seq_one_letter_code
_entity_poly.pdbx_strand_id
1 'polypeptide(L)'
;MAHQQPKPERSVVFLAVTLEESGLLGSKYYVAHPTFPLDKIAGVINIDAMSVAGRAKDVTVTGFGSSELEDILKPLAAAQDRTPHGATSEQSGGYFPTDHFNFAKAGVPALYADGGEDLREGGVEAGRKAAADYGANRYHGPKDD
;
A
#
# COMPACT_ATOMS: atom_id res chain seq x y z
N MET A 1 -5.07 26.50 -2.48
CA MET A 1 -4.21 25.39 -2.93
C MET A 1 -2.91 25.52 -2.17
N ALA A 2 -2.51 24.52 -1.38
CA ALA A 2 -1.23 24.57 -0.67
C ALA A 2 -0.09 24.41 -1.70
N HIS A 3 0.64 25.49 -1.96
CA HIS A 3 1.83 25.44 -2.79
C HIS A 3 3.02 25.13 -1.88
N GLN A 4 3.42 23.86 -1.81
CA GLN A 4 4.65 23.47 -1.12
C GLN A 4 5.84 24.17 -1.77
N GLN A 5 6.71 24.80 -0.96
CA GLN A 5 7.95 25.42 -1.41
C GLN A 5 9.14 24.70 -0.75
N PRO A 6 10.14 24.25 -1.55
CA PRO A 6 10.16 24.26 -3.01
C PRO A 6 9.12 23.30 -3.62
N LYS A 7 8.71 23.58 -4.87
CA LYS A 7 7.85 22.66 -5.64
C LYS A 7 8.54 21.29 -5.77
N PRO A 8 7.79 20.18 -5.70
CA PRO A 8 8.33 18.87 -6.04
C PRO A 8 8.96 18.85 -7.44
N GLU A 9 10.10 18.17 -7.58
CA GLU A 9 10.80 17.99 -8.87
C GLU A 9 9.98 17.16 -9.87
N ARG A 10 9.12 16.27 -9.37
CA ARG A 10 8.21 15.44 -10.16
C ARG A 10 6.77 15.89 -9.98
N SER A 11 5.96 15.73 -11.02
CA SER A 11 4.50 15.89 -10.92
C SER A 11 3.92 14.84 -9.98
N VAL A 12 2.94 15.24 -9.17
CA VAL A 12 2.16 14.33 -8.32
C VAL A 12 0.76 14.22 -8.92
N VAL A 13 0.32 12.99 -9.15
CA VAL A 13 -1.01 12.67 -9.68
C VAL A 13 -1.73 11.82 -8.65
N PHE A 14 -2.97 12.20 -8.34
CA PHE A 14 -3.88 11.36 -7.57
C PHE A 14 -4.80 10.62 -8.53
N LEU A 15 -4.88 9.31 -8.38
CA LEU A 15 -5.73 8.43 -9.17
C LEU A 15 -6.68 7.69 -8.23
N ALA A 16 -7.98 7.94 -8.37
CA ALA A 16 -9.02 7.16 -7.74
C ALA A 16 -9.54 6.14 -8.74
N VAL A 17 -9.17 4.88 -8.52
CA VAL A 17 -9.61 3.73 -9.30
C VAL A 17 -10.98 3.26 -8.83
N THR A 18 -11.72 2.59 -9.72
CA THR A 18 -13.03 2.04 -9.43
C THR A 18 -13.03 0.53 -9.68
N LEU A 19 -13.99 -0.18 -9.11
CA LEU A 19 -14.18 -1.62 -9.34
C LEU A 19 -12.93 -2.45 -8.97
N GLU A 20 -12.21 -2.06 -7.92
CA GLU A 20 -11.11 -2.82 -7.30
C GLU A 20 -11.62 -4.20 -6.88
N GLU A 21 -12.68 -4.21 -6.06
CA GLU A 21 -13.34 -5.41 -5.54
C GLU A 21 -14.00 -6.30 -6.62
N SER A 22 -14.10 -5.80 -7.86
CA SER A 22 -14.60 -6.55 -9.02
C SER A 22 -13.48 -7.14 -9.88
N GLY A 23 -12.27 -7.26 -9.33
CA GLY A 23 -11.10 -7.80 -10.03
C GLY A 23 -10.23 -6.72 -10.67
N LEU A 24 -10.03 -5.60 -9.96
CA LEU A 24 -9.11 -4.51 -10.31
C LEU A 24 -9.44 -3.86 -11.66
N LEU A 25 -10.73 -3.76 -12.02
CA LEU A 25 -11.11 -3.38 -13.37
C LEU A 25 -10.72 -1.94 -13.70
N GLY A 26 -10.75 -1.03 -12.73
CA GLY A 26 -10.34 0.37 -12.90
C GLY A 26 -8.85 0.51 -13.20
N SER A 27 -7.97 -0.07 -12.37
CA SER A 27 -6.53 -0.01 -12.64
C SER A 27 -6.13 -0.79 -13.89
N LYS A 28 -6.77 -1.93 -14.15
CA LYS A 28 -6.58 -2.68 -15.39
C LYS A 28 -6.95 -1.84 -16.62
N TYR A 29 -8.06 -1.12 -16.56
CA TYR A 29 -8.47 -0.24 -17.64
C TYR A 29 -7.47 0.92 -17.82
N TYR A 30 -7.04 1.55 -16.73
CA TYR A 30 -6.08 2.66 -16.76
C TYR A 30 -4.77 2.24 -17.43
N VAL A 31 -4.19 1.10 -17.02
CA VAL A 31 -2.93 0.60 -17.58
C VAL A 31 -3.07 0.29 -19.08
N ALA A 32 -4.23 -0.19 -19.53
CA ALA A 32 -4.50 -0.42 -20.95
C ALA A 32 -4.78 0.86 -21.76
N HIS A 33 -5.27 1.93 -21.11
CA HIS A 33 -5.65 3.20 -21.74
C HIS A 33 -5.13 4.39 -20.91
N PRO A 34 -3.80 4.55 -20.81
CA PRO A 34 -3.24 5.43 -19.80
C PRO A 34 -3.33 6.91 -20.24
N THR A 35 -3.81 7.78 -19.34
CA THR A 35 -3.78 9.24 -19.56
C THR A 35 -2.36 9.77 -19.65
N PHE A 36 -1.44 9.20 -18.87
CA PHE A 36 0.00 9.49 -18.92
C PHE A 36 0.74 8.24 -19.39
N PRO A 37 1.63 8.33 -20.40
CA PRO A 37 2.40 7.18 -20.85
C PRO A 37 3.08 6.46 -19.68
N LEU A 38 2.95 5.13 -19.62
CA LEU A 38 3.42 4.35 -18.47
C LEU A 38 4.92 4.49 -18.23
N ASP A 39 5.71 4.65 -19.29
CA ASP A 39 7.15 4.90 -19.25
C ASP A 39 7.53 6.29 -18.68
N LYS A 40 6.55 7.17 -18.46
CA LYS A 40 6.71 8.46 -17.78
C LYS A 40 6.25 8.42 -16.32
N ILE A 41 5.68 7.31 -15.85
CA ILE A 41 5.29 7.13 -14.45
C ILE A 41 6.50 6.61 -13.69
N ALA A 42 7.12 7.47 -12.88
CA ALA A 42 8.31 7.14 -12.11
C ALA A 42 8.04 6.11 -10.98
N GLY A 43 6.79 6.04 -10.51
CA GLY A 43 6.37 5.08 -9.52
C GLY A 43 4.91 5.29 -9.11
N VAL A 44 4.29 4.23 -8.59
CA VAL A 44 2.93 4.23 -8.03
C VAL A 44 3.01 3.93 -6.54
N ILE A 45 2.40 4.77 -5.73
CA ILE A 45 2.18 4.51 -4.30
C ILE A 45 0.70 4.20 -4.15
N ASN A 46 0.39 2.95 -3.79
CA ASN A 46 -0.96 2.49 -3.59
C ASN A 46 -1.37 2.62 -2.14
N ILE A 47 -2.59 3.10 -1.91
CA ILE A 47 -3.15 3.31 -0.58
C ILE A 47 -4.48 2.57 -0.56
N ASP A 48 -4.56 1.53 0.24
CA ASP A 48 -5.71 0.66 0.35
C ASP A 48 -5.77 0.04 1.75
N ALA A 49 -6.95 0.07 2.37
CA ALA A 49 -7.23 -0.48 3.71
C ALA A 49 -6.17 -0.15 4.78
N MET A 50 -5.82 1.13 4.95
CA MET A 50 -4.79 1.55 5.92
C MET A 50 -5.17 1.19 7.36
N SER A 51 -4.27 0.49 8.04
CA SER A 51 -4.50 0.08 9.43
C SER A 51 -4.72 1.28 10.37
N VAL A 52 -5.79 1.19 11.17
CA VAL A 52 -6.13 2.13 12.25
C VAL A 52 -5.86 1.56 13.63
N ALA A 53 -5.15 0.42 13.73
CA ALA A 53 -4.90 -0.29 14.98
C ALA A 53 -3.94 0.44 15.95
N GLY A 54 -3.21 1.45 15.45
CA GLY A 54 -2.29 2.26 16.24
C GLY A 54 -0.92 2.40 15.58
N ARG A 55 0.02 3.03 16.30
CA ARG A 55 1.39 3.24 15.80
C ARG A 55 2.18 1.93 15.89
N ALA A 56 2.85 1.54 14.80
CA ALA A 56 3.72 0.36 14.78
C ALA A 56 5.22 0.69 14.78
N LYS A 57 6.03 -0.35 14.99
CA LYS A 57 7.51 -0.36 14.87
C LYS A 57 7.98 -0.88 13.52
N ASP A 58 7.06 -1.24 12.65
CA ASP A 58 7.31 -1.81 11.34
C ASP A 58 6.43 -1.15 10.28
N VAL A 59 6.75 -1.42 9.02
CA VAL A 59 5.94 -1.05 7.84
C VAL A 59 5.73 -2.33 7.04
N THR A 60 4.50 -2.75 6.87
CA THR A 60 4.21 -3.93 6.04
C THR A 60 4.25 -3.53 4.57
N VAL A 61 4.94 -4.30 3.74
CA VAL A 61 5.01 -4.08 2.29
C VAL A 61 4.49 -5.32 1.57
N THR A 62 3.48 -5.13 0.74
CA THR A 62 2.95 -6.18 -0.14
C THR A 62 3.86 -6.32 -1.36
N GLY A 63 4.32 -7.54 -1.63
CA GLY A 63 5.31 -7.78 -2.69
C GLY A 63 6.72 -7.32 -2.33
N PHE A 64 7.07 -7.26 -1.05
CA PHE A 64 8.40 -6.86 -0.57
C PHE A 64 9.55 -7.54 -1.33
N GLY A 65 10.55 -6.76 -1.72
CA GLY A 65 11.65 -7.14 -2.60
C GLY A 65 11.36 -7.00 -4.10
N SER A 66 10.16 -6.58 -4.50
CA SER A 66 9.79 -6.51 -5.93
C SER A 66 9.93 -5.12 -6.56
N SER A 67 10.28 -4.09 -5.77
CA SER A 67 10.30 -2.70 -6.23
C SER A 67 11.45 -1.89 -5.65
N GLU A 68 12.16 -1.14 -6.50
CA GLU A 68 13.23 -0.21 -6.07
C GLU A 68 12.68 0.95 -5.22
N LEU A 69 11.36 1.18 -5.21
CA LEU A 69 10.73 2.17 -4.32
C LEU A 69 10.93 1.82 -2.84
N GLU A 70 11.25 0.57 -2.51
CA GLU A 70 11.60 0.15 -1.15
C GLU A 70 12.92 0.77 -0.67
N ASP A 71 13.85 1.10 -1.57
CA ASP A 71 15.10 1.78 -1.20
C ASP A 71 14.86 3.23 -0.78
N ILE A 72 13.77 3.83 -1.27
CA ILE A 72 13.28 5.13 -0.79
C ILE A 72 12.53 4.95 0.53
N LEU A 73 11.74 3.88 0.67
CA LEU A 73 10.97 3.61 1.88
C LEU A 73 11.85 3.34 3.11
N LYS A 74 12.91 2.53 2.98
CA LYS A 74 13.79 2.11 4.08
C LYS A 74 14.30 3.28 4.94
N PRO A 75 14.97 4.32 4.39
CA PRO A 75 15.44 5.45 5.21
C PRO A 75 14.29 6.28 5.80
N LEU A 76 13.14 6.39 5.12
CA LEU A 76 11.97 7.13 5.62
C LEU A 76 11.29 6.39 6.79
N ALA A 77 11.26 5.06 6.74
CA ALA A 77 10.80 4.22 7.83
C ALA A 77 11.77 4.29 9.01
N ALA A 78 13.09 4.18 8.75
CA ALA A 78 14.12 4.27 9.79
C ALA A 78 14.08 5.61 10.54
N ALA A 79 13.81 6.72 9.85
CA ALA A 79 13.64 8.04 10.48
C ALA A 79 12.43 8.12 11.43
N GLN A 80 11.52 7.14 11.39
CA GLN A 80 10.36 7.00 12.28
C GLN A 80 10.55 5.87 13.30
N ASP A 81 11.76 5.34 13.47
CA ASP A 81 12.07 4.13 14.22
C ASP A 81 11.21 2.93 13.76
N ARG A 82 11.02 2.79 12.43
CA ARG A 82 10.26 1.71 11.82
C ARG A 82 11.11 0.88 10.86
N THR A 83 10.84 -0.42 10.80
CA THR A 83 11.52 -1.34 9.88
C THR A 83 10.53 -1.92 8.85
N PRO A 84 10.77 -1.76 7.54
CA PRO A 84 9.95 -2.44 6.54
C PRO A 84 10.08 -3.97 6.62
N HIS A 85 8.98 -4.68 6.45
CA HIS A 85 8.94 -6.13 6.34
C HIS A 85 7.88 -6.56 5.31
N GLY A 86 8.00 -7.77 4.79
CA GLY A 86 7.00 -8.35 3.90
C GLY A 86 5.72 -8.71 4.64
N ALA A 87 4.57 -8.55 3.99
CA ALA A 87 3.29 -9.02 4.48
C ALA A 87 3.34 -10.51 4.85
N THR A 88 3.01 -10.82 6.10
CA THR A 88 3.08 -12.15 6.72
C THR A 88 1.75 -12.91 6.57
N SER A 89 1.18 -12.96 5.37
CA SER A 89 -0.08 -13.69 5.16
C SER A 89 0.15 -15.12 4.68
N GLU A 90 0.66 -15.99 5.56
CA GLU A 90 0.59 -17.44 5.36
C GLU A 90 -0.84 -18.00 5.53
N GLN A 91 -1.80 -17.22 6.05
CA GLN A 91 -3.19 -17.64 6.23
C GLN A 91 -4.15 -17.26 5.11
N SER A 92 -3.68 -16.55 4.08
CA SER A 92 -4.44 -16.26 2.86
C SER A 92 -3.48 -16.46 1.70
N GLY A 93 -3.41 -17.68 1.17
CA GLY A 93 -2.40 -18.06 0.19
C GLY A 93 -2.25 -17.05 -0.95
N GLY A 94 -1.11 -16.36 -0.97
CA GLY A 94 -0.64 -15.53 -2.06
C GLY A 94 -1.24 -14.12 -2.08
N TYR A 95 -0.37 -13.11 -2.04
CA TYR A 95 -0.51 -11.83 -2.75
C TYR A 95 -1.97 -11.47 -3.11
N PHE A 96 -2.71 -10.80 -2.23
CA PHE A 96 -3.94 -10.15 -2.69
C PHE A 96 -3.52 -8.99 -3.60
N PRO A 97 -3.76 -9.07 -4.91
CA PRO A 97 -3.42 -7.99 -5.79
C PRO A 97 -4.44 -6.88 -5.54
N THR A 98 -4.03 -5.78 -4.91
CA THR A 98 -4.72 -4.47 -5.03
C THR A 98 -4.18 -3.75 -6.27
N ASP A 99 -4.71 -2.58 -6.60
CA ASP A 99 -4.51 -1.89 -7.89
C ASP A 99 -3.06 -1.69 -8.33
N HIS A 100 -2.11 -1.58 -7.38
CA HIS A 100 -0.66 -1.54 -7.65
C HIS A 100 -0.16 -2.70 -8.54
N PHE A 101 -0.81 -3.86 -8.47
CA PHE A 101 -0.42 -5.05 -9.21
C PHE A 101 -0.49 -4.86 -10.72
N ASN A 102 -1.55 -4.19 -11.22
CA ASN A 102 -1.69 -3.96 -12.67
C ASN A 102 -0.58 -3.03 -13.20
N PHE A 103 -0.16 -2.05 -12.40
CA PHE A 103 0.97 -1.18 -12.73
C PHE A 103 2.30 -1.93 -12.72
N ALA A 104 2.55 -2.72 -11.69
CA ALA A 104 3.75 -3.56 -11.59
C ALA A 104 3.85 -4.55 -12.77
N LYS A 105 2.75 -5.22 -13.13
CA LYS A 105 2.68 -6.13 -14.27
C LYS A 105 2.98 -5.44 -15.62
N ALA A 106 2.70 -4.15 -15.72
CA ALA A 106 3.00 -3.34 -16.89
C ALA A 106 4.39 -2.67 -16.86
N GLY A 107 5.22 -3.00 -15.87
CA GLY A 107 6.59 -2.52 -15.76
C GLY A 107 6.74 -1.16 -15.06
N VAL A 108 5.69 -0.64 -14.42
CA VAL A 108 5.77 0.58 -13.61
C VAL A 108 6.16 0.20 -12.18
N PRO A 109 7.22 0.78 -11.59
CA PRO A 109 7.55 0.55 -10.19
C PRO A 109 6.36 0.87 -9.28
N ALA A 110 5.98 -0.05 -8.40
CA ALA A 110 4.82 0.11 -7.54
C ALA A 110 5.18 -0.21 -6.09
N LEU A 111 4.56 0.50 -5.15
CA LEU A 111 4.73 0.32 -3.72
C LEU A 111 3.35 0.29 -3.07
N TYR A 112 3.04 -0.80 -2.38
CA TYR A 112 1.92 -0.86 -1.46
C TYR A 112 2.46 -1.13 -0.05
N ALA A 113 2.40 -0.10 0.80
CA ALA A 113 2.91 -0.13 2.16
C ALA A 113 1.80 0.24 3.14
N ASP A 114 1.68 -0.52 4.23
CA ASP A 114 0.68 -0.36 5.29
C ASP A 114 1.34 -0.09 6.67
N GLY A 115 0.50 0.18 7.67
CA GLY A 115 0.84 0.59 9.02
C GLY A 115 1.76 -0.35 9.82
N GLY A 116 1.90 -1.62 9.45
CA GLY A 116 2.70 -2.60 10.19
C GLY A 116 1.89 -3.47 11.16
N GLU A 117 2.48 -4.57 11.65
CA GLU A 117 1.86 -5.49 12.62
C GLU A 117 2.48 -5.43 14.02
N ASP A 118 3.74 -5.02 14.18
CA ASP A 118 4.38 -4.85 15.49
C ASP A 118 4.00 -3.50 16.13
N LEU A 119 2.82 -3.45 16.76
CA LEU A 119 2.35 -2.26 17.44
C LEU A 119 3.32 -1.79 18.54
N ARG A 120 3.46 -0.48 18.71
CA ARG A 120 4.26 0.11 19.80
C ARG A 120 3.69 -0.25 21.16
N GLU A 121 2.37 -0.33 21.25
CA GLU A 121 1.64 -0.79 22.43
C GLU A 121 1.10 -2.20 22.16
N GLY A 122 1.45 -3.16 23.02
CA GLY A 122 0.99 -4.55 22.91
C GLY A 122 1.70 -5.42 21.86
N GLY A 123 2.59 -4.85 21.03
CA GLY A 123 3.42 -5.60 20.10
C GLY A 123 2.66 -6.33 19.00
N VAL A 124 3.32 -7.29 18.36
CA VAL A 124 2.78 -8.17 17.31
C VAL A 124 1.47 -8.86 17.73
N GLU A 125 1.33 -9.26 19.00
CA GLU A 125 0.11 -9.92 19.48
C GLU A 125 -1.10 -8.99 19.37
N ALA A 126 -0.97 -7.74 19.81
CA ALA A 126 -2.04 -6.75 19.70
C ALA A 126 -2.35 -6.42 18.24
N GLY A 127 -1.34 -6.28 17.38
CA GLY A 127 -1.52 -6.05 15.95
C GLY A 127 -2.28 -7.17 15.26
N ARG A 128 -1.88 -8.43 15.49
CA ARG A 128 -2.57 -9.61 14.94
C ARG A 128 -4.00 -9.75 15.44
N LYS A 129 -4.24 -9.45 16.73
CA LYS A 129 -5.59 -9.45 17.28
C LYS A 129 -6.47 -8.38 16.62
N ALA A 130 -5.93 -7.18 16.39
CA ALA A 130 -6.65 -6.10 15.71
C ALA A 130 -6.95 -6.46 14.25
N ALA A 131 -5.98 -7.03 13.52
CA ALA A 131 -6.16 -7.48 12.15
C ALA A 131 -7.20 -8.62 12.06
N ALA A 132 -7.16 -9.60 12.95
CA ALA A 132 -8.14 -10.69 13.01
C ALA A 132 -9.56 -10.18 13.33
N ASP A 133 -9.69 -9.24 14.27
CA ASP A 133 -10.97 -8.60 14.58
C ASP A 133 -11.51 -7.79 13.39
N TYR A 134 -10.65 -7.03 12.71
CA TYR A 134 -11.03 -6.31 11.49
C TYR A 134 -11.53 -7.26 10.41
N GLY A 135 -10.75 -8.29 10.06
CA GLY A 135 -11.11 -9.25 9.02
C GLY A 135 -12.38 -10.05 9.35
N ALA A 136 -12.60 -10.42 10.62
CA ALA A 136 -13.76 -11.23 11.00
C ALA A 136 -15.04 -10.41 11.19
N ASN A 137 -14.93 -9.17 11.65
CA ASN A 137 -16.09 -8.41 12.15
C ASN A 137 -16.38 -7.11 11.40
N ARG A 138 -15.45 -6.61 10.57
CA ARG A 138 -15.58 -5.31 9.90
C ARG A 138 -15.43 -5.40 8.39
N TYR A 139 -14.33 -6.00 7.90
CA TYR A 139 -14.00 -6.06 6.48
C TYR A 139 -15.16 -6.61 5.64
N HIS A 140 -15.52 -5.90 4.57
CA HIS A 140 -16.65 -6.24 3.67
C HIS A 140 -17.99 -6.37 4.40
N GLY A 141 -18.15 -5.67 5.52
CA GLY A 141 -19.35 -5.70 6.35
C GLY A 141 -19.87 -4.31 6.70
N PRO A 142 -21.09 -4.21 7.28
CA PRO A 142 -21.71 -2.93 7.66
C PRO A 142 -20.98 -2.15 8.76
N LYS A 143 -19.85 -2.66 9.27
CA LYS A 143 -19.02 -2.02 10.30
C LYS A 143 -17.72 -1.46 9.72
N ASP A 144 -17.63 -1.41 8.38
CA ASP A 144 -16.54 -0.83 7.59
C ASP A 144 -16.91 0.60 7.13
N ASP A 145 -17.56 1.36 8.02
CA ASP A 145 -17.96 2.77 7.84
C ASP A 145 -17.15 3.69 8.77
#